data_AF-A0AAW4VEN1-F1
#
_entry.id   AF-A0AAW4VEN1-F1
#
_cell.length_a   1.000
_cell.length_b   1.000
_cell.length_c   1.000
_cell.angle_alpha   90.00
_cell.angle_beta   90.00
_cell.angle_gamma   90.00
#
_symmetry.space_group_name_H-M   'P 1'
#
loop_
_entity.id
_entity.type
_entity.pdbx_description
1 polymer ?
#
loop_
_entity_poly.entity_id
_entity_poly.type
_entity_poly.pdbx_seq_one_letter_code
_entity_poly.pdbx_strand_id
1 'polypeptide(L)' 'IRQEGKEEGLKEGELLKAKEKTLKLFNKLFPDENNQLLENLTLLQYDQIFDTLLENKDLKTIKKIIGK' A
#
# COMPACT_ATOMS: atom_id res chain seq x y z
N ILE A 1 1.20 -6.10 32.82
CA ILE A 1 1.30 -6.68 31.46
C ILE A 1 0.06 -6.28 30.68
N ARG A 2 0.19 -5.78 29.44
CA ARG A 2 -0.83 -5.24 28.50
C ARG A 2 -0.39 -3.88 27.91
N GLN A 3 0.84 -3.79 27.42
CA GLN A 3 1.23 -2.74 26.46
C GLN A 3 1.33 -3.29 25.04
N GLU A 4 1.64 -4.58 24.90
CA GLU A 4 1.88 -5.26 23.62
C GLU A 4 0.66 -5.20 22.67
N GLY A 5 -0.53 -5.59 23.14
CA GLY A 5 -1.74 -5.56 22.29
C GLY A 5 -2.21 -4.17 21.83
N LYS A 6 -1.71 -3.09 22.46
CA LYS A 6 -2.03 -1.71 22.02
C LYS A 6 -1.12 -1.26 20.88
N GLU A 7 0.13 -1.71 20.89
CA GLU A 7 1.13 -1.37 19.87
C GLU A 7 0.94 -2.21 18.59
N GLU A 8 0.57 -3.49 18.74
CA GLU A 8 0.23 -4.36 17.60
C GLU A 8 -1.00 -3.85 16.85
N GLY A 9 -2.06 -3.47 17.56
CA GLY A 9 -3.27 -2.91 16.94
C GLY A 9 -3.05 -1.56 16.23
N LEU A 10 -2.11 -0.74 16.72
CA LEU A 10 -1.70 0.48 16.02
C LEU A 10 -1.01 0.17 14.70
N LYS A 11 -0.04 -0.76 14.70
CA LYS A 11 0.68 -1.17 13.49
C LYS A 11 -0.24 -1.81 12.44
N GLU A 12 -1.17 -2.67 12.86
CA GLU A 12 -2.19 -3.22 11.95
C GLU A 12 -3.11 -2.13 11.38
N GLY A 13 -3.55 -1.19 12.22
CA GLY A 13 -4.38 -0.06 11.79
C GLY A 13 -3.68 0.84 10.78
N GLU A 14 -2.38 1.10 10.96
CA GLU A 14 -1.59 1.89 10.01
C GLU A 14 -1.41 1.14 8.68
N LEU A 15 -1.12 -0.16 8.71
CA LEU A 15 -1.00 -0.99 7.52
C LEU A 15 -2.32 -1.02 6.71
N LEU A 16 -3.45 -1.22 7.38
CA LEU A 16 -4.76 -1.22 6.74
C LEU A 16 -5.08 0.15 6.12
N LYS A 17 -4.81 1.23 6.85
CA LYS A 17 -5.04 2.59 6.37
C LYS A 17 -4.17 2.94 5.16
N ALA A 18 -2.90 2.52 5.15
CA ALA A 18 -2.02 2.67 4.00
C ALA A 18 -2.54 1.85 2.80
N LYS A 19 -2.88 0.57 3.02
CA LYS A 19 -3.48 -0.31 2.00
C LYS A 19 -4.70 0.34 1.34
N GLU A 20 -5.67 0.80 2.13
CA GLU A 20 -6.90 1.41 1.61
C GLU A 20 -6.64 2.68 0.80
N LYS A 21 -5.76 3.56 1.29
CA LYS A 21 -5.39 4.81 0.59
C LYS A 21 -4.71 4.51 -0.75
N THR A 22 -3.75 3.59 -0.74
CA THR A 22 -3.01 3.19 -1.94
C THR A 22 -3.93 2.54 -2.96
N LEU A 23 -4.79 1.60 -2.54
CA LEU A 23 -5.78 0.97 -3.42
C LEU A 23 -6.73 2.00 -4.05
N LYS A 24 -7.24 2.94 -3.26
CA LYS A 24 -8.18 3.96 -3.78
C LYS A 24 -7.55 4.82 -4.88
N LEU A 25 -6.27 5.20 -4.70
CA LEU A 25 -5.55 5.99 -5.70
C LEU A 25 -5.14 5.14 -6.91
N PHE A 26 -4.68 3.91 -6.66
CA PHE A 26 -4.32 2.94 -7.69
C PHE A 26 -5.49 2.65 -8.62
N ASN A 27 -6.68 2.34 -8.10
CA ASN A 27 -7.86 2.04 -8.90
C ASN A 27 -8.35 3.24 -9.71
N LYS A 28 -8.05 4.46 -9.25
CA LYS A 28 -8.38 5.69 -9.97
C LYS A 28 -7.44 5.93 -11.16
N LEU A 29 -6.15 5.60 -11.02
CA LEU A 29 -5.14 5.77 -12.06
C LEU A 29 -5.09 4.57 -13.03
N PHE A 30 -5.35 3.36 -12.51
CA PHE A 30 -5.26 2.09 -13.22
C PHE A 30 -6.53 1.25 -12.99
N PRO A 31 -7.70 1.67 -13.51
CA PRO A 31 -8.97 0.97 -13.31
C PRO A 31 -8.97 -0.44 -13.92
N ASP A 32 -8.13 -0.70 -14.92
CA ASP A 32 -8.01 -2.00 -15.60
C ASP A 32 -7.06 -2.98 -14.89
N GLU A 33 -6.26 -2.50 -13.93
CA GLU A 33 -5.31 -3.35 -13.20
C GLU A 33 -5.94 -4.00 -11.98
N ASN A 34 -5.45 -5.19 -11.64
CA ASN A 34 -5.99 -5.96 -10.54
C ASN A 34 -5.35 -5.57 -9.19
N ASN A 35 -6.20 -5.28 -8.21
CA ASN A 35 -5.86 -4.98 -6.83
C ASN A 35 -5.01 -6.06 -6.14
N GLN A 36 -5.07 -7.31 -6.65
CA GLN A 36 -4.21 -8.41 -6.22
C GLN A 36 -2.70 -8.10 -6.35
N LEU A 37 -2.33 -7.16 -7.22
CA LEU A 37 -0.96 -6.66 -7.33
C LEU A 37 -0.49 -6.04 -6.00
N LEU A 38 -1.38 -5.33 -5.31
CA LEU A 38 -1.12 -4.61 -4.07
C LEU A 38 -1.39 -5.46 -2.81
N GLU A 39 -1.54 -6.77 -2.93
CA GLU A 39 -1.75 -7.64 -1.76
C GLU A 39 -0.45 -8.20 -1.18
N ASN A 40 -0.47 -8.49 0.13
CA ASN A 40 0.66 -9.00 0.91
C ASN A 40 1.90 -8.08 0.90
N LEU A 41 1.67 -6.77 0.80
CA LEU A 41 2.73 -5.76 0.91
C LEU A 41 2.95 -5.32 2.35
N THR A 42 4.17 -4.88 2.64
CA THR A 42 4.52 -4.24 3.91
C THR A 42 4.06 -2.78 3.93
N LEU A 43 3.96 -2.17 5.13
CA LEU A 43 3.59 -0.76 5.28
C LEU A 43 4.50 0.16 4.44
N LEU A 44 5.82 -0.09 4.49
CA LEU A 44 6.80 0.65 3.72
C LEU A 44 6.55 0.57 2.21
N GLN A 45 6.19 -0.62 1.70
CA GLN A 45 5.86 -0.76 0.28
C GLN A 45 4.58 -0.01 -0.08
N TYR A 46 3.56 -0.04 0.76
CA TYR A 46 2.34 0.74 0.50
C TYR A 46 2.61 2.24 0.47
N ASP A 47 3.43 2.77 1.39
CA ASP A 47 3.81 4.19 1.39
C ASP A 47 4.62 4.56 0.15
N GLN A 48 5.62 3.75 -0.23
CA GLN A 48 6.40 4.00 -1.45
C GLN A 48 5.54 3.99 -2.72
N ILE A 49 4.59 3.05 -2.80
CA ILE A 49 3.66 2.98 -3.93
C ILE A 49 2.70 4.18 -3.90
N PHE A 50 2.23 4.59 -2.72
CA PHE A 50 1.37 5.76 -2.58
C PHE A 50 2.06 7.03 -3.09
N ASP A 51 3.31 7.27 -2.68
CA ASP A 51 4.12 8.40 -3.18
C ASP A 51 4.32 8.31 -4.69
N THR A 52 4.61 7.12 -5.21
CA THR A 52 4.76 6.87 -6.65
C THR A 52 3.48 7.18 -7.42
N LEU A 53 2.31 6.82 -6.86
CA LEU A 53 1.00 7.13 -7.42
C LEU A 53 0.69 8.62 -7.37
N LEU A 54 1.08 9.33 -6.31
CA LEU A 54 0.95 10.79 -6.21
C LEU A 54 1.80 11.51 -7.25
N GLU A 55 2.99 10.99 -7.55
CA GLU A 55 3.84 11.48 -8.63
C GLU A 55 3.31 11.13 -10.04
N ASN A 56 2.17 10.43 -10.16
CA ASN A 56 1.60 9.92 -11.40
C ASN A 56 2.60 9.08 -12.23
N LYS A 57 3.48 8.35 -11.55
CA LYS A 57 4.45 7.46 -12.21
C LYS A 57 3.77 6.22 -12.77
N ASP A 58 4.38 5.64 -13.79
CA ASP A 58 3.86 4.46 -14.46
C ASP A 58 3.81 3.23 -13.56
N LEU A 59 2.88 2.33 -13.88
CA LEU A 59 2.73 1.02 -13.27
C LEU A 59 4.03 0.18 -13.23
N LYS A 60 4.93 0.36 -14.21
CA LYS A 60 6.23 -0.33 -14.24
C LYS A 60 7.07 -0.02 -13.00
N THR A 61 7.01 1.21 -12.50
CA THR A 61 7.72 1.63 -11.28
C THR A 61 7.11 0.97 -10.05
N ILE A 62 5.78 0.91 -9.99
CA ILE A 62 5.04 0.23 -8.91
C ILE A 62 5.41 -1.26 -8.86
N LYS A 63 5.40 -1.96 -10.01
CA LYS A 63 5.80 -3.38 -10.10
C LYS A 63 7.24 -3.61 -9.62
N LYS A 64 8.17 -2.70 -9.94
CA LYS A 64 9.55 -2.72 -9.40
C LYS A 64 9.61 -2.59 -7.87
N ILE A 65 8.80 -1.73 -7.26
CA ILE A 65 8.75 -1.57 -5.78
C ILE A 65 8.21 -2.84 -5.11
N ILE A 66 7.23 -3.47 -5.75
CA ILE A 66 6.65 -4.74 -5.28
C ILE A 66 7.65 -5.90 -5.44
N GLY A 67 8.60 -5.79 -6.37
CA GLY A 67 9.56 -6.84 -6.69
C GLY A 67 8.95 -7.99 -7.50
N LYS A 68 7.88 -7.71 -8.25
CA LYS A 68 7.19 -8.65 -9.14
C LYS A 68 7.33 -8.26 -10.60
#